data_AF-A0A426Y0P4-F1
#
_entry.id   AF-A0A426Y0P4-F1
#
_cell.length_a   1.000
_cell.length_b   1.000
_cell.length_c   1.000
_cell.angle_alpha   90.00
_cell.angle_beta   90.00
_cell.angle_gamma   90.00
#
_symmetry.space_group_name_H-M   'P 1'
#
loop_
_entity.id
_entity.type
_entity.pdbx_description
1 polymer ?
#
loop_
_entity_poly.entity_id
_entity_poly.type
_entity_poly.pdbx_seq_one_letter_code
_entity_poly.pdbx_strand_id
1 'polypeptide(L)'
;MHPGLYELSCLLLHLYFAAFICTTGASSPSLFDANLELPGGSIPTVLMEHLDPTLPPALPTQTPHCSLVVLQQHFNDTVGAPPTSANYTHPPDCPFPWTRVVLELSVAAADLQESRVAAIWIDGAEVLRTVTPIPMVRDAFWRVHKDVTRYTAL
;
A
#
# COMPACT_ATOMS: atom_id res chain seq x y z
N MET A 1 6.03 -32.29 11.45
CA MET A 1 7.13 -31.33 11.24
C MET A 1 7.67 -31.53 9.84
N HIS A 2 7.17 -30.76 8.88
CA HIS A 2 7.80 -30.62 7.56
C HIS A 2 8.45 -29.23 7.53
N PRO A 3 9.79 -29.13 7.40
CA PRO A 3 10.47 -27.86 7.38
C PRO A 3 10.47 -27.30 5.94
N GLY A 4 10.03 -26.05 5.81
CA GLY A 4 10.53 -25.05 4.86
C GLY A 4 10.45 -25.34 3.36
N LEU A 5 9.42 -24.81 2.70
CA LEU A 5 9.46 -24.36 1.31
C LEU A 5 8.59 -23.08 1.19
N TYR A 6 9.22 -21.93 1.45
CA TYR A 6 8.98 -20.61 0.83
C TYR A 6 7.55 -20.03 0.68
N GLU A 7 6.81 -19.81 1.76
CA GLU A 7 5.72 -18.82 1.74
C GLU A 7 6.27 -17.38 1.75
N LEU A 8 6.91 -16.95 0.64
CA LEU A 8 7.36 -15.58 0.49
C LEU A 8 6.19 -14.71 0.06
N SER A 9 5.54 -14.07 1.03
CA SER A 9 4.56 -13.02 0.77
C SER A 9 5.25 -11.65 0.85
N CYS A 10 5.02 -10.78 -0.11
CA CYS A 10 5.59 -9.43 -0.13
C CYS A 10 4.49 -8.42 0.18
N LEU A 11 4.81 -7.46 1.04
CA LEU A 11 3.94 -6.34 1.39
C LEU A 11 4.67 -5.04 1.11
N LEU A 12 3.96 -4.13 0.47
CA LEU A 12 4.44 -2.82 0.10
C LEU A 12 3.41 -1.76 0.50
N LEU A 13 3.82 -0.85 1.38
CA LEU A 13 3.01 0.26 1.86
C LEU A 13 3.51 1.55 1.23
N HIS A 14 2.61 2.23 0.51
CA HIS A 14 2.87 3.51 -0.14
C HIS A 14 1.92 4.58 0.38
N LEU A 15 2.41 5.82 0.42
CA LEU A 15 1.62 7.02 0.62
C LEU A 15 1.75 7.92 -0.61
N TYR A 16 0.62 8.35 -1.15
CA TYR A 16 0.51 9.30 -2.25
C TYR A 16 -0.06 10.62 -1.73
N PHE A 17 0.60 11.74 -2.04
CA PHE A 17 0.22 13.05 -1.53
C PHE A 17 -0.17 13.98 -2.68
N ALA A 18 -1.28 14.68 -2.53
CA ALA A 18 -1.66 15.82 -3.35
C ALA A 18 -1.48 17.11 -2.53
N ALA A 19 -0.93 18.14 -3.17
CA ALA A 19 -0.67 19.45 -2.56
C ALA A 19 -1.49 20.55 -3.24
N PHE A 20 -1.75 21.64 -2.53
CA PHE A 20 -2.39 22.82 -3.09
C PHE A 20 -1.39 23.53 -4.02
N ILE A 21 -1.53 23.39 -5.34
CA ILE A 21 -0.69 24.14 -6.28
C ILE A 21 -1.20 25.59 -6.31
N CYS A 22 -0.53 26.49 -5.60
CA CYS A 22 -0.67 27.91 -5.89
C CYS A 22 0.26 28.25 -7.07
N THR A 23 -0.35 28.56 -8.21
CA THR A 23 0.17 29.27 -9.40
C THR A 23 0.77 28.50 -10.58
N THR A 24 0.34 28.98 -11.75
CA THR A 24 0.92 28.90 -13.11
C THR A 24 2.34 28.33 -13.21
N GLY A 25 2.46 27.08 -13.63
CA GLY A 25 3.76 26.50 -13.99
C GLY A 25 3.56 25.11 -14.55
N ALA A 26 4.02 24.87 -15.78
CA ALA A 26 3.83 23.62 -16.50
C ALA A 26 4.41 22.43 -15.73
N SER A 27 3.55 21.50 -15.31
CA SER A 27 3.95 20.22 -14.72
C SER A 27 4.44 19.27 -15.82
N SER A 28 5.71 18.87 -15.76
CA SER A 28 6.26 17.77 -16.55
C SER A 28 5.62 16.45 -16.12
N PRO A 29 5.24 15.56 -17.06
CA PRO A 29 4.72 14.25 -16.71
C PRO A 29 5.90 13.34 -16.33
N SER A 30 6.12 13.10 -15.04
CA SER A 30 6.90 11.93 -14.63
C SER A 30 6.04 10.69 -14.90
N LEU A 31 6.59 9.81 -15.72
CA LEU A 31 6.04 8.51 -16.08
C LEU A 31 5.76 7.71 -14.80
N PHE A 32 4.50 7.35 -14.60
CA PHE A 32 4.13 6.23 -13.74
C PHE A 32 4.64 4.95 -14.39
N ASP A 33 5.78 4.45 -13.93
CA ASP A 33 6.13 3.06 -14.16
C ASP A 33 5.36 2.22 -13.12
N ALA A 34 4.17 1.76 -13.51
CA ALA A 34 3.37 0.80 -12.76
C ALA A 34 3.90 -0.65 -12.89
N ASN A 35 5.19 -0.81 -13.15
CA ASN A 35 5.84 -2.10 -13.29
C ASN A 35 6.67 -2.37 -12.03
N LEU A 36 5.99 -2.85 -10.98
CA LEU A 36 6.68 -3.75 -10.05
C LEU A 36 7.00 -5.02 -10.83
N GLU A 37 8.22 -5.12 -11.35
CA GLU A 37 8.76 -6.38 -11.83
C GLU A 37 8.80 -7.36 -10.64
N LEU A 38 7.78 -8.21 -10.57
CA LEU A 38 7.82 -9.42 -9.76
C LEU A 38 9.03 -10.25 -10.21
N PRO A 39 9.89 -10.73 -9.31
CA PRO A 39 10.98 -11.62 -9.69
C PRO A 39 10.37 -12.96 -10.13
N GLY A 40 10.18 -13.12 -11.44
CA GLY A 40 9.59 -14.29 -12.08
C GLY A 40 8.29 -13.94 -12.81
N GLY A 41 8.37 -13.85 -14.15
CA GLY A 41 7.29 -13.45 -15.06
C GLY A 41 6.10 -14.42 -15.13
N SER A 42 5.39 -14.57 -14.02
CA SER A 42 4.06 -15.16 -13.96
C SER A 42 3.05 -14.03 -13.80
N ILE A 43 2.06 -13.98 -14.69
CA ILE A 43 0.91 -13.08 -14.55
C ILE A 43 0.14 -13.55 -13.31
N PRO A 44 -0.21 -12.67 -12.35
CA PRO A 44 -0.95 -13.08 -11.18
C PRO A 44 -2.26 -13.75 -11.60
N THR A 45 -2.55 -14.92 -11.04
CA THR A 45 -3.74 -15.71 -11.41
C THR A 45 -5.04 -14.95 -11.12
N VAL A 46 -5.02 -14.09 -10.10
CA VAL A 46 -6.10 -13.16 -9.75
C VAL A 46 -5.51 -11.84 -9.24
N LEU A 47 -6.02 -10.73 -9.79
CA LEU A 47 -5.80 -9.37 -9.31
C LEU A 47 -7.08 -8.89 -8.60
N MET A 48 -6.95 -8.45 -7.35
CA MET A 48 -8.08 -7.89 -6.59
C MET A 48 -7.77 -6.50 -6.06
N GLU A 49 -8.73 -5.59 -6.15
CA GLU A 49 -8.61 -4.21 -5.66
C GLU A 49 -9.74 -3.91 -4.67
N HIS A 50 -9.37 -3.41 -3.49
CA HIS A 50 -10.31 -2.94 -2.48
C HIS A 50 -10.21 -1.43 -2.36
N LEU A 51 -11.36 -0.77 -2.43
CA LEU A 51 -11.47 0.67 -2.33
C LEU A 51 -12.18 1.04 -1.03
N ASP A 52 -11.70 2.09 -0.38
CA ASP A 52 -12.47 2.76 0.67
C ASP A 52 -13.82 3.24 0.07
N PRO A 53 -14.98 2.85 0.65
CA PRO A 53 -16.28 3.25 0.13
C PRO A 53 -16.61 4.73 0.36
N THR A 54 -15.77 5.47 1.08
CA THR A 54 -15.94 6.91 1.26
C THR A 54 -15.74 7.69 -0.04
N LEU A 55 -16.46 8.81 -0.15
CA LEU A 55 -16.39 9.72 -1.29
C LEU A 55 -15.50 10.93 -0.94
N PRO A 56 -14.68 11.43 -1.87
CA PRO A 56 -14.43 10.88 -3.21
C PRO A 56 -13.60 9.56 -3.14
N PRO A 57 -13.71 8.66 -4.14
CA PRO A 57 -13.00 7.39 -4.13
C PRO A 57 -11.51 7.57 -3.84
N ALA A 58 -10.94 6.70 -3.01
CA ALA A 58 -9.53 6.75 -2.59
C ALA A 58 -8.53 6.53 -3.75
N LEU A 59 -9.00 6.16 -4.94
CA LEU A 59 -8.14 6.06 -6.10
C LEU A 59 -7.52 7.42 -6.45
N PRO A 60 -6.22 7.46 -6.80
CA PRO A 60 -5.61 8.66 -7.34
C PRO A 60 -6.20 8.93 -8.73
N THR A 61 -7.25 9.75 -8.78
CA THR A 61 -7.82 10.25 -10.03
C THR A 61 -6.93 11.30 -10.71
N GLN A 62 -5.90 11.75 -10.00
CA GLN A 62 -4.91 12.73 -10.43
C GLN A 62 -3.52 12.23 -10.04
N THR A 63 -2.52 12.52 -10.87
CA THR A 63 -1.12 12.27 -10.56
C THR A 63 -0.77 12.92 -9.22
N PRO A 64 -0.30 12.15 -8.22
CA PRO A 64 0.11 12.71 -6.94
C PRO A 64 1.30 13.63 -7.16
N HIS A 65 1.38 14.67 -6.33
CA HIS A 65 2.51 15.60 -6.35
C HIS A 65 3.80 14.91 -5.90
N CYS A 66 3.68 14.01 -4.91
CA CYS A 66 4.78 13.19 -4.44
C CYS A 66 4.27 11.84 -3.91
N SER A 67 5.18 10.88 -3.77
CA SER A 67 4.89 9.56 -3.19
C SER A 67 6.05 9.08 -2.33
N LEU A 68 5.74 8.20 -1.37
CA LEU A 68 6.72 7.62 -0.45
C LEU A 68 6.40 6.16 -0.18
N VAL A 69 7.43 5.30 -0.29
CA VAL A 69 7.38 3.93 0.25
C VAL A 69 7.66 3.99 1.74
N VAL A 70 6.67 3.68 2.56
CA VAL A 70 6.81 3.68 4.03
C VAL A 70 7.40 2.37 4.52
N LEU A 71 6.97 1.26 3.94
CA LEU A 71 7.37 -0.08 4.39
C LEU A 71 7.36 -1.04 3.20
N GLN A 72 8.47 -1.75 3.00
CA GLN A 72 8.55 -2.91 2.12
C GLN A 72 9.07 -4.08 2.95
N GLN A 73 8.31 -5.17 3.00
CA GLN A 73 8.62 -6.31 3.86
C GLN A 73 8.24 -7.62 3.20
N HIS A 74 9.06 -8.64 3.46
CA HIS A 74 8.71 -10.02 3.14
C HIS A 74 8.23 -10.68 4.43
N PHE A 75 7.03 -11.23 4.38
CA PHE A 75 6.40 -11.94 5.48
C PHE A 75 6.35 -13.43 5.16
N ASN A 76 6.53 -14.22 6.21
CA ASN A 76 6.31 -15.66 6.27
C ASN A 76 5.37 -15.92 7.46
N ASP A 77 5.32 -17.12 8.02
CA ASP A 77 4.62 -17.41 9.28
C ASP A 77 4.88 -16.33 10.36
N THR A 78 3.88 -15.48 10.55
CA THR A 78 3.88 -14.33 11.46
C THR A 78 3.04 -14.60 12.71
N VAL A 79 2.59 -15.84 12.93
CA VAL A 79 1.74 -16.19 14.07
C VAL A 79 2.52 -15.95 15.37
N GLY A 80 2.01 -15.04 16.21
CA GLY A 80 2.66 -14.66 17.48
C GLY A 80 3.86 -13.72 17.33
N ALA A 81 4.23 -13.32 16.12
CA ALA A 81 5.27 -12.31 15.89
C ALA A 81 4.73 -10.90 16.18
N PRO A 82 5.58 -9.96 16.63
CA PRO A 82 5.19 -8.56 16.76
C PRO A 82 4.93 -7.93 15.38
N PRO A 83 4.11 -6.86 15.29
CA PRO A 83 3.95 -6.10 14.06
C PRO A 83 5.29 -5.50 13.60
N THR A 84 5.48 -5.41 12.28
CA THR A 84 6.64 -4.69 11.73
C THR A 84 6.41 -3.19 11.77
N SER A 85 7.42 -2.45 12.23
CA SER A 85 7.41 -0.99 12.32
C SER A 85 8.52 -0.36 11.47
N ALA A 86 8.26 0.79 10.87
CA ALA A 86 9.26 1.63 10.23
C ALA A 86 9.01 3.10 10.56
N ASN A 87 10.09 3.87 10.67
CA ASN A 87 10.01 5.33 10.72
C ASN A 87 9.95 5.87 9.30
N TYR A 88 9.16 6.92 9.07
CA TYR A 88 9.15 7.63 7.80
C TYR A 88 9.16 9.13 8.03
N THR A 89 9.70 9.85 7.05
CA THR A 89 9.64 11.31 6.98
C THR A 89 9.00 11.70 5.66
N HIS A 90 8.12 12.69 5.69
CA HIS A 90 7.54 13.26 4.49
C HIS A 90 8.62 13.71 3.47
N PRO A 91 8.37 13.55 2.15
CA PRO A 91 9.30 14.00 1.13
C PRO A 91 9.56 15.53 1.22
N PRO A 92 10.82 15.99 1.20
CA PRO A 92 11.16 17.40 1.40
C PRO A 92 10.65 18.32 0.27
N ASP A 93 10.45 17.77 -0.92
CA ASP A 93 9.83 18.39 -2.09
C ASP A 93 8.29 18.48 -2.00
N CYS A 94 7.71 18.01 -0.89
CA CYS A 94 6.28 17.88 -0.70
C CYS A 94 5.86 18.28 0.74
N PRO A 95 6.09 19.55 1.13
CA PRO A 95 5.77 19.99 2.48
C PRO A 95 4.26 20.07 2.72
N PHE A 96 3.87 19.91 3.99
CA PHE A 96 2.52 20.20 4.47
C PHE A 96 2.15 21.68 4.23
N PRO A 97 0.89 22.05 3.91
CA PRO A 97 -0.33 21.22 3.96
C PRO A 97 -0.65 20.43 2.69
N TRP A 98 -1.08 19.18 2.87
CA TRP A 98 -1.60 18.32 1.81
C TRP A 98 -3.11 18.41 1.73
N THR A 99 -3.64 18.48 0.50
CA THR A 99 -5.09 18.49 0.25
C THR A 99 -5.68 17.09 0.25
N ARG A 100 -4.84 16.09 -0.05
CA ARG A 100 -5.24 14.68 -0.07
C ARG A 100 -4.05 13.78 0.20
N VAL A 101 -4.24 12.74 0.99
CA VAL A 101 -3.27 11.67 1.18
C VAL A 101 -3.95 10.32 1.03
N VAL A 102 -3.46 9.49 0.11
CA VAL A 102 -3.96 8.14 -0.15
C VAL A 102 -2.91 7.13 0.29
N LEU A 103 -3.32 6.22 1.16
CA LEU A 103 -2.55 5.04 1.51
C LEU A 103 -2.85 3.93 0.50
N GLU A 104 -1.80 3.32 -0.03
CA GLU A 104 -1.88 2.09 -0.80
C GLU A 104 -1.15 0.97 -0.06
N LEU A 105 -1.89 -0.10 0.22
CA LEU A 105 -1.33 -1.37 0.67
C LEU A 105 -1.37 -2.34 -0.51
N SER A 106 -0.20 -2.69 -1.05
CA SER A 106 -0.02 -3.72 -2.07
C SER A 106 0.50 -5.00 -1.39
N VAL A 107 -0.16 -6.13 -1.63
CA VAL A 107 0.25 -7.42 -1.06
C VAL A 107 0.26 -8.50 -2.15
N ALA A 108 1.36 -9.24 -2.21
CA ALA A 108 1.53 -10.42 -3.03
C ALA A 108 1.71 -11.65 -2.12
N ALA A 109 1.01 -12.73 -2.42
CA ALA A 109 1.17 -14.01 -1.74
C ALA A 109 1.43 -15.10 -2.78
N ALA A 110 2.57 -15.79 -2.64
CA ALA A 110 2.94 -16.90 -3.52
C ALA A 110 2.01 -18.12 -3.32
N ASP A 111 1.64 -18.40 -2.07
CA ASP A 111 0.89 -19.58 -1.70
C ASP A 111 -0.52 -19.28 -1.17
N LEU A 112 -1.30 -20.35 -1.00
CA LEU A 112 -2.64 -20.27 -0.44
C LEU A 112 -2.55 -19.82 1.02
N GLN A 113 -3.05 -18.63 1.32
CA GLN A 113 -3.10 -18.11 2.67
C GLN A 113 -4.46 -18.41 3.30
N GLU A 114 -4.44 -18.78 4.57
CA GLU A 114 -5.64 -18.76 5.41
C GLU A 114 -6.19 -17.34 5.55
N SER A 115 -7.47 -17.20 5.92
CA SER A 115 -8.01 -15.87 6.22
C SER A 115 -7.26 -15.22 7.39
N ARG A 116 -6.65 -14.06 7.15
CA ARG A 116 -5.95 -13.26 8.16
C ARG A 116 -6.50 -11.83 8.18
N VAL A 117 -6.38 -11.18 9.33
CA VAL A 117 -6.67 -9.75 9.50
C VAL A 117 -5.34 -9.01 9.47
N ALA A 118 -5.25 -7.96 8.67
CA ALA A 118 -4.15 -7.02 8.67
C ALA A 118 -4.62 -5.65 9.14
N ALA A 119 -3.76 -4.91 9.83
CA ALA A 119 -4.03 -3.55 10.23
C ALA A 119 -2.75 -2.70 10.19
N ILE A 120 -2.94 -1.40 9.95
CA ILE A 120 -1.87 -0.41 9.83
C ILE A 120 -2.14 0.69 10.83
N TRP A 121 -1.10 1.07 11.57
CA TRP A 121 -1.10 2.19 12.49
C TRP A 121 -0.06 3.22 12.05
N ILE A 122 -0.41 4.50 12.16
CA ILE A 122 0.50 5.63 12.00
C ILE A 122 0.45 6.40 13.32
N ASP A 123 1.61 6.60 13.95
CA ASP A 123 1.73 7.25 15.27
C ASP A 123 0.71 6.74 16.32
N GLY A 124 0.51 5.42 16.37
CA GLY A 124 -0.44 4.76 17.28
C GLY A 124 -1.92 4.83 16.86
N ALA A 125 -2.29 5.63 15.87
CA ALA A 125 -3.65 5.68 15.34
C ALA A 125 -3.85 4.61 14.25
N GLU A 126 -4.89 3.78 14.38
CA GLU A 126 -5.25 2.83 13.33
C GLU A 126 -5.80 3.56 12.10
N VAL A 127 -5.13 3.38 10.96
CA VAL A 127 -5.51 4.01 9.69
C VAL A 127 -6.17 3.01 8.74
N LEU A 128 -5.86 1.72 8.82
CA LEU A 128 -6.45 0.68 7.99
C LEU A 128 -6.64 -0.61 8.79
N ARG A 129 -7.78 -1.28 8.62
CA ARG A 129 -7.99 -2.70 8.94
C ARG A 129 -8.57 -3.36 7.70
N THR A 130 -7.97 -4.48 7.29
CA THR A 130 -8.38 -5.25 6.11
C THR A 130 -8.23 -6.74 6.40
N VAL A 131 -8.73 -7.57 5.50
CA VAL A 131 -8.60 -9.03 5.57
C VAL A 131 -8.00 -9.56 4.28
N THR A 132 -7.39 -10.74 4.37
CA THR A 132 -7.07 -11.54 3.20
C THR A 132 -8.33 -11.75 2.36
N PRO A 133 -8.32 -11.42 1.06
CA PRO A 133 -9.49 -11.61 0.21
C PRO A 133 -9.86 -13.08 0.06
N ILE A 134 -11.17 -13.35 -0.10
CA ILE A 134 -11.72 -14.67 -0.38
C ILE A 134 -12.50 -14.60 -1.70
N PRO A 135 -12.29 -15.54 -2.65
CA PRO A 135 -11.39 -16.69 -2.58
C PRO A 135 -9.92 -16.31 -2.79
N MET A 136 -9.02 -16.93 -2.01
CA MET A 136 -7.58 -16.82 -2.25
C MET A 136 -7.15 -17.88 -3.28
N VAL A 137 -6.28 -17.49 -4.20
CA VAL A 137 -5.61 -18.39 -5.15
C VAL A 137 -4.09 -18.29 -4.95
N ARG A 138 -3.32 -19.22 -5.52
CA ARG A 138 -1.86 -19.08 -5.58
C ARG A 138 -1.46 -17.90 -6.47
N ASP A 139 -0.31 -17.30 -6.17
CA ASP A 139 0.18 -16.09 -6.84
C ASP A 139 -0.86 -14.96 -6.81
N ALA A 140 -1.56 -14.83 -5.69
CA ALA A 140 -2.58 -13.80 -5.51
C ALA A 140 -1.92 -12.45 -5.23
N PHE A 141 -2.47 -11.44 -5.87
CA PHE A 141 -2.06 -10.06 -5.64
C PHE A 141 -3.29 -9.20 -5.37
N TRP A 142 -3.23 -8.40 -4.31
CA TRP A 142 -4.29 -7.44 -4.02
C TRP A 142 -3.76 -6.09 -3.58
N ARG A 143 -4.56 -5.06 -3.87
CA ARG A 143 -4.32 -3.68 -3.44
C ARG A 143 -5.48 -3.17 -2.60
N VAL A 144 -5.16 -2.32 -1.64
CA VAL A 144 -6.13 -1.54 -0.88
C VAL A 144 -5.76 -0.08 -0.99
N HIS A 145 -6.67 0.75 -1.52
CA HIS A 145 -6.54 2.20 -1.51
C HIS A 145 -7.45 2.80 -0.45
N LYS A 146 -6.86 3.62 0.43
CA LYS A 146 -7.58 4.29 1.50
C LYS A 146 -7.24 5.76 1.57
N ASP A 147 -8.27 6.60 1.62
CA ASP A 147 -8.08 8.03 1.89
C ASP A 147 -7.75 8.22 3.38
N VAL A 148 -6.53 8.66 3.65
CA VAL A 148 -6.02 8.91 5.00
C VAL A 148 -5.80 10.40 5.25
N THR A 149 -6.39 11.28 4.44
CA THR A 149 -6.22 12.75 4.55
C THR A 149 -6.56 13.29 5.94
N ARG A 150 -7.54 12.67 6.62
CA ARG A 150 -7.93 13.04 8.00
C ARG A 150 -6.84 12.77 9.06
N TYR A 151 -5.79 12.03 8.72
CA TYR A 151 -4.69 11.66 9.60
C TYR A 151 -3.42 12.47 9.34
N THR A 152 -3.46 13.51 8.50
CA THR A 152 -2.29 14.30 8.08
C THR A 152 -1.63 15.14 9.18
N ALA A 153 -2.26 15.25 10.35
CA ALA A 153 -1.70 15.92 11.51
C ALA A 153 -0.84 15.00 12.41
N LEU A 154 -0.79 13.70 12.09
CA LEU A 154 0.12 12.72 12.69
C LEU A 154 1.48 12.78 11.98
#